data_AF-Q4C531-F1
#
_entry.id   AF-Q4C531-F1
#
_cell.length_a   1.000
_cell.length_b   1.000
_cell.length_c   1.000
_cell.angle_alpha   90.00
_cell.angle_beta   90.00
_cell.angle_gamma   90.00
#
_symmetry.space_group_name_H-M   'P 1'
#
loop_
_entity.id
_entity.type
_entity.pdbx_description
1 polymer ?
#
loop_
_entity_poly.entity_id
_entity_poly.type
_entity_poly.pdbx_seq_one_letter_code
_entity_poly.pdbx_strand_id
1 'polypeptide(L)'
;MSKVQSQVRYLLHYLVIPLFIVVAIELAYRSQAKWATKWVRVFSWLLAFGLSAFDVIRNFIGLTLKPEIFANVLRYVSVEPQIPIMTIIVNLFVLAVGIGIWVITKNWRWLFIGSVVALIGNALPSSQFGTLPGSASEAVLALSLLLTQYNFEDVEGFEKEEQLQDLTGSFASITAPEGWEETNYSGYQIFVKEEEEYTIYQTGTHQKGDFVRIYVPEKPYEENGKVKVITYLHGFALCMPKFYERHLEELAKQGYYIFFPDYQKSDYPNFPKDTETYSDNRTLRATFRYWLFDVGVLLITLILRQKINTKELKKLIEDGILVALRFILGTLFFVVVINIVFLFNREYGKNLISMITTVIASLRSAPIEWLKQSVETTEIGWEKLCEYSKQVDKDDLNLSKKEVDFYVFGHSLGGLLALSWPYYLQQNKDPKLEKFYPKQIMTADPAPNTIMGIPTIAVWVLGIFRFPFATQPLKIEETGKSLNVPVAILHGNSDKIVKPTEWVKPPFSQEKGAFFNIISTDKKIYFSLSNKEEKLTADHNQSVTNTTYYGDGFMENFGGDKDGPNAYNFEYIWPALKAVINRNVQPHQLEVDGFELKELEVVENEPIVSKSFWSFLNFG
;
A
#
# COMPACT_ATOMS: atom_id res chain seq x y z
N MET A 1 28.25 -7.90 -7.94
CA MET A 1 27.60 -7.81 -9.28
C MET A 1 28.31 -8.75 -10.23
N SER A 2 27.60 -9.54 -11.05
CA SER A 2 28.24 -10.50 -11.96
C SER A 2 28.86 -9.79 -13.19
N LYS A 3 29.83 -10.45 -13.85
CA LYS A 3 30.46 -9.95 -15.09
C LYS A 3 29.43 -9.68 -16.19
N VAL A 4 28.46 -10.58 -16.34
CA VAL A 4 27.36 -10.48 -17.32
C VAL A 4 26.45 -9.28 -17.03
N GLN A 5 26.05 -9.07 -15.77
CA GLN A 5 25.26 -7.88 -15.38
C GLN A 5 25.98 -6.58 -15.69
N SER A 6 27.31 -6.58 -15.55
CA SER A 6 28.14 -5.41 -15.85
C SER A 6 28.20 -5.14 -17.35
N GLN A 7 28.32 -6.19 -18.18
CA GLN A 7 28.27 -6.07 -19.64
C GLN A 7 26.92 -5.55 -20.13
N VAL A 8 25.81 -6.08 -19.61
CA VAL A 8 24.46 -5.59 -19.97
C VAL A 8 24.30 -4.11 -19.62
N ARG A 9 24.78 -3.68 -18.44
CA ARG A 9 24.77 -2.26 -18.05
C ARG A 9 25.56 -1.39 -19.04
N TYR A 10 26.76 -1.80 -19.44
CA TYR A 10 27.56 -1.04 -20.42
C TYR A 10 26.85 -0.96 -21.77
N LEU A 11 26.29 -2.07 -22.27
CA LEU A 11 25.50 -2.08 -23.50
C LEU A 11 24.32 -1.12 -23.45
N LEU A 12 23.52 -1.20 -22.38
CA LEU A 12 22.37 -0.31 -22.19
C LEU A 12 22.81 1.16 -22.11
N HIS A 13 23.92 1.46 -21.44
CA HIS A 13 24.44 2.81 -21.35
C HIS A 13 24.82 3.37 -22.75
N TYR A 14 25.54 2.61 -23.57
CA TYR A 14 25.91 3.03 -24.94
C TYR A 14 24.71 3.17 -25.89
N LEU A 15 23.64 2.41 -25.66
CA LEU A 15 22.42 2.52 -26.45
C LEU A 15 21.53 3.69 -26.01
N VAL A 16 21.38 3.89 -24.70
CA VAL A 16 20.37 4.81 -24.13
C VAL A 16 20.84 6.25 -24.08
N ILE A 17 22.10 6.54 -23.74
CA ILE A 17 22.58 7.91 -23.58
C ILE A 17 22.37 8.76 -24.85
N PRO A 18 22.69 8.28 -26.08
CA PRO A 18 22.44 9.06 -27.29
C PRO A 18 20.96 9.39 -27.54
N LEU A 19 20.01 8.62 -26.98
CA LEU A 19 18.58 8.90 -27.12
C LEU A 19 18.14 10.17 -26.38
N PHE A 20 18.94 10.69 -25.43
CA PHE A 20 18.65 11.97 -24.77
C PHE A 20 18.62 13.15 -25.77
N ILE A 21 19.33 13.03 -26.90
CA ILE A 21 19.26 13.99 -28.01
C ILE A 21 17.84 14.06 -28.57
N VAL A 22 17.20 12.91 -28.79
CA VAL A 22 15.85 12.82 -29.33
C VAL A 22 14.86 13.45 -28.35
N VAL A 23 14.96 13.10 -27.07
CA VAL A 23 14.10 13.64 -26.01
C VAL A 23 14.25 15.16 -25.95
N ALA A 24 15.48 15.69 -25.89
CA ALA A 24 15.72 17.13 -25.84
C ALA A 24 15.13 17.87 -27.06
N ILE A 25 15.27 17.33 -28.27
CA ILE A 25 14.72 17.93 -29.49
C ILE A 25 13.19 17.90 -29.50
N GLU A 26 12.57 16.82 -29.02
CA GLU A 26 11.12 16.74 -28.88
C GLU A 26 10.60 17.80 -27.88
N LEU A 27 11.33 18.02 -26.78
CA LEU A 27 11.01 19.07 -25.81
C LEU A 27 11.16 20.46 -26.39
N ALA A 28 12.19 20.71 -27.21
CA ALA A 28 12.34 21.99 -27.90
C ALA A 28 11.22 22.24 -28.93
N TYR A 29 10.76 21.20 -29.61
CA TYR A 29 9.60 21.30 -30.50
C TYR A 29 8.34 21.68 -29.73
N ARG A 30 8.10 21.02 -28.59
CA ARG A 30 6.96 21.32 -27.70
C ARG A 30 7.04 22.69 -27.04
N SER A 31 8.24 23.21 -26.78
CA SER A 31 8.45 24.58 -26.31
C SER A 31 8.26 25.65 -27.40
N GLN A 32 7.67 25.29 -28.55
CA GLN A 32 7.46 26.14 -29.72
C GLN A 32 8.74 26.75 -30.30
N ALA A 33 9.88 26.07 -30.16
CA ALA A 33 11.12 26.54 -30.75
C ALA A 33 11.06 26.50 -32.28
N LYS A 34 11.14 27.67 -32.93
CA LYS A 34 11.06 27.80 -34.40
C LYS A 34 12.09 26.95 -35.16
N TRP A 35 13.24 26.65 -34.54
CA TRP A 35 14.31 25.86 -35.12
C TRP A 35 14.07 24.34 -35.01
N ALA A 36 13.22 23.87 -34.09
CA ALA A 36 12.95 22.44 -33.84
C ALA A 36 11.92 21.88 -34.84
N THR A 37 12.17 22.01 -36.14
CA THR A 37 11.20 21.61 -37.19
C THR A 37 10.98 20.09 -37.25
N LYS A 38 9.95 19.63 -37.98
CA LYS A 38 9.70 18.20 -38.24
C LYS A 38 10.93 17.47 -38.80
N TRP A 39 11.71 18.14 -39.65
CA TRP A 39 12.95 17.59 -40.20
C TRP A 39 14.04 17.40 -39.14
N VAL A 40 14.18 18.37 -38.22
CA VAL A 40 15.13 18.29 -37.10
C VAL A 40 14.77 17.15 -36.14
N ARG A 41 13.48 16.88 -35.92
CA ARG A 41 12.99 15.74 -35.13
C ARG A 41 13.30 14.39 -35.78
N VAL A 42 13.17 14.26 -37.10
CA VAL A 42 13.54 13.02 -37.81
C VAL A 42 15.05 12.84 -37.83
N PHE A 43 15.81 13.92 -38.05
CA PHE A 43 17.27 13.88 -38.06
C PHE A 43 17.85 13.53 -36.69
N SER A 44 17.22 13.94 -35.58
CA SER A 44 17.70 13.60 -34.24
C SER A 44 17.65 12.08 -33.97
N TRP A 45 16.66 11.36 -34.51
CA TRP A 45 16.61 9.90 -34.46
C TRP A 45 17.75 9.23 -35.24
N LEU A 46 18.00 9.70 -36.47
CA LEU A 46 19.11 9.20 -37.28
C LEU A 46 20.46 9.45 -36.60
N LEU A 47 20.64 10.64 -36.02
CA LEU A 47 21.83 11.00 -35.25
C LEU A 47 21.98 10.13 -34.01
N ALA A 48 20.93 9.95 -33.21
CA ALA A 48 20.97 9.14 -32.00
C ALA A 48 21.31 7.68 -32.31
N PHE A 49 20.64 7.06 -33.30
CA PHE A 49 20.97 5.69 -33.70
C PHE A 49 22.38 5.55 -34.27
N GLY A 50 22.83 6.52 -35.07
CA GLY A 50 24.20 6.56 -35.58
C GLY A 50 25.25 6.63 -34.46
N LEU A 51 25.02 7.49 -33.46
CA LEU A 51 25.89 7.63 -32.30
C LEU A 51 25.85 6.37 -31.41
N SER A 52 24.67 5.78 -31.17
CA SER A 52 24.54 4.52 -30.42
C SER A 52 25.28 3.37 -31.11
N ALA A 53 25.12 3.22 -32.43
CA ALA A 53 25.81 2.18 -33.20
C ALA A 53 27.33 2.38 -33.17
N PHE A 54 27.79 3.63 -33.33
CA PHE A 54 29.21 3.97 -33.24
C PHE A 54 29.79 3.67 -31.86
N ASP A 55 29.09 4.05 -30.79
CA ASP A 55 29.53 3.84 -29.40
C ASP A 55 29.60 2.35 -29.06
N VAL A 56 28.61 1.57 -29.50
CA VAL A 56 28.62 0.10 -29.36
C VAL A 56 29.80 -0.52 -30.13
N ILE A 57 30.01 -0.15 -31.40
CA ILE A 57 31.08 -0.73 -32.22
C ILE A 57 32.46 -0.40 -31.63
N ARG A 58 32.67 0.83 -31.18
CA ARG A 58 33.97 1.28 -30.70
C ARG A 58 34.27 0.84 -29.27
N ASN A 59 33.28 0.92 -28.39
CA ASN A 59 33.49 0.85 -26.94
C ASN A 59 32.88 -0.39 -26.29
N PHE A 60 31.95 -1.08 -26.96
CA PHE A 60 31.36 -2.33 -26.46
C PHE A 60 31.95 -3.58 -27.11
N ILE A 61 32.14 -3.58 -28.44
CA ILE A 61 32.75 -4.71 -29.15
C ILE A 61 34.24 -4.77 -28.78
N GLY A 62 34.64 -5.83 -28.07
CA GLY A 62 36.00 -5.97 -27.52
C GLY A 62 36.17 -5.47 -26.09
N LEU A 63 35.07 -5.10 -25.40
CA LEU A 63 35.11 -4.65 -24.01
C LEU A 63 35.65 -5.75 -23.07
N THR A 64 36.85 -5.54 -22.55
CA THR A 64 37.43 -6.37 -21.49
C THR A 64 37.17 -5.76 -20.12
N LEU A 65 36.55 -6.54 -19.23
CA LEU A 65 36.25 -6.13 -17.86
C LEU A 65 37.17 -6.84 -16.87
N LYS A 66 37.73 -6.09 -15.92
CA LYS A 66 38.49 -6.61 -14.78
C LYS A 66 37.71 -6.45 -13.46
N PRO A 67 37.84 -7.38 -12.52
CA PRO A 67 37.29 -7.22 -11.18
C PRO A 67 38.07 -6.12 -10.43
N GLU A 68 37.34 -5.27 -9.71
CA GLU A 68 37.87 -4.22 -8.86
C GLU A 68 37.04 -4.17 -7.57
N ILE A 69 37.70 -4.03 -6.43
CA ILE A 69 37.04 -3.84 -5.13
C ILE A 69 37.01 -2.34 -4.86
N PHE A 70 35.81 -1.77 -4.75
CA PHE A 70 35.60 -0.37 -4.42
C PHE A 70 34.60 -0.24 -3.29
N ALA A 71 34.93 0.50 -2.23
CA ALA A 71 34.09 0.65 -1.04
C ALA A 71 33.62 -0.70 -0.46
N ASN A 72 34.52 -1.68 -0.38
CA ASN A 72 34.25 -3.07 0.06
C ASN A 72 33.22 -3.85 -0.79
N VAL A 73 32.93 -3.39 -2.02
CA VAL A 73 32.04 -4.08 -2.95
C VAL A 73 32.80 -4.49 -4.20
N LEU A 74 32.63 -5.76 -4.62
CA LEU A 74 33.18 -6.27 -5.88
C LEU A 74 32.37 -5.72 -7.07
N ARG A 75 33.06 -4.98 -7.94
CA ARG A 75 32.55 -4.48 -9.22
C ARG A 75 33.44 -4.91 -10.39
N TYR A 76 32.89 -4.89 -11.60
CA TYR A 76 33.67 -5.09 -12.83
C TYR A 76 33.77 -3.77 -13.59
N VAL A 77 34.99 -3.37 -13.93
CA VAL A 77 35.30 -2.10 -14.63
C VAL A 77 36.08 -2.36 -15.91
N SER A 78 36.00 -1.43 -16.86
CA SER A 78 36.79 -1.49 -18.10
C SER A 78 38.29 -1.50 -17.76
N VAL A 79 39.04 -2.37 -18.45
CA VAL A 79 40.52 -2.43 -18.32
C VAL A 79 41.17 -1.14 -18.80
N GLU A 80 40.58 -0.51 -19.83
CA GLU A 80 40.98 0.79 -20.37
C GLU A 80 39.90 1.82 -20.02
N PRO A 81 40.11 2.67 -19.00
CA PRO A 81 39.18 3.74 -18.68
C PRO A 81 39.28 4.81 -19.76
N GLN A 82 38.36 4.77 -20.72
CA GLN A 82 38.23 5.82 -21.72
C GLN A 82 37.42 6.99 -21.16
N ILE A 83 37.85 8.20 -21.47
CA ILE A 83 37.04 9.40 -21.22
C ILE A 83 35.71 9.20 -21.97
N PRO A 84 34.55 9.44 -21.35
CA PRO A 84 33.24 9.19 -21.97
C PRO A 84 32.90 10.29 -22.98
N ILE A 85 33.67 10.35 -24.07
CA ILE A 85 33.61 11.38 -25.10
C ILE A 85 32.19 11.47 -25.68
N MET A 86 31.54 10.32 -25.91
CA MET A 86 30.17 10.26 -26.44
C MET A 86 29.16 10.88 -25.48
N THR A 87 29.23 10.54 -24.19
CA THR A 87 28.39 11.15 -23.15
C THR A 87 28.62 12.65 -23.04
N ILE A 88 29.87 13.11 -23.16
CA ILE A 88 30.20 14.55 -23.17
C ILE A 88 29.57 15.24 -24.39
N ILE A 89 29.67 14.66 -25.59
CA ILE A 89 29.07 15.19 -26.81
C ILE A 89 27.53 15.29 -26.67
N VAL A 90 26.89 14.23 -26.17
CA VAL A 90 25.44 14.20 -25.92
C VAL A 90 25.06 15.30 -24.91
N ASN A 91 25.79 15.42 -23.81
CA ASN A 91 25.50 16.42 -22.78
C ASN A 91 25.70 17.86 -23.28
N LEU A 92 26.71 18.12 -24.11
CA LEU A 92 26.91 19.41 -24.77
C LEU A 92 25.74 19.73 -25.71
N PHE A 93 25.24 18.74 -26.43
CA PHE A 93 24.08 18.89 -27.31
C PHE A 93 22.82 19.20 -26.50
N VAL A 94 22.54 18.43 -25.45
CA VAL A 94 21.38 18.66 -24.57
C VAL A 94 21.50 20.01 -23.84
N LEU A 95 22.71 20.44 -23.51
CA LEU A 95 22.97 21.79 -22.98
C LEU A 95 22.58 22.87 -23.98
N ALA A 96 23.00 22.76 -25.24
CA ALA A 96 22.64 23.73 -26.28
C ALA A 96 21.12 23.82 -26.48
N VAL A 97 20.44 22.67 -26.46
CA VAL A 97 18.97 22.61 -26.52
C VAL A 97 18.35 23.23 -25.26
N GLY A 98 18.89 22.95 -24.07
CA GLY A 98 18.45 23.53 -22.81
C GLY A 98 18.59 25.05 -22.75
N ILE A 99 19.68 25.60 -23.31
CA ILE A 99 19.84 27.05 -23.51
C ILE A 99 18.75 27.58 -24.44
N GLY A 100 18.50 26.90 -25.56
CA GLY A 100 17.46 27.27 -26.51
C GLY A 100 16.07 27.34 -25.85
N ILE A 101 15.70 26.31 -25.10
CA ILE A 101 14.42 26.26 -24.35
C ILE A 101 14.37 27.38 -23.30
N TRP A 102 15.45 27.61 -22.54
CA TRP A 102 15.50 28.67 -21.55
C TRP A 102 15.33 30.06 -22.18
N VAL A 103 16.03 30.35 -23.26
CA VAL A 103 15.94 31.65 -23.96
C VAL A 103 14.52 31.91 -24.47
N ILE A 104 13.85 30.87 -24.98
CA ILE A 104 12.50 30.98 -25.54
C ILE A 104 11.45 31.16 -24.43
N THR A 105 11.55 30.38 -23.35
CA THR A 105 10.54 30.37 -22.29
C THR A 105 10.78 31.40 -21.19
N LYS A 106 11.98 31.97 -21.12
CA LYS A 106 12.49 32.95 -20.13
C LYS A 106 12.49 32.50 -18.66
N ASN A 107 11.62 31.57 -18.28
CA ASN A 107 11.39 31.15 -16.91
C ASN A 107 11.81 29.69 -16.63
N TRP A 108 12.03 28.86 -17.67
CA TRP A 108 12.35 27.44 -17.47
C TRP A 108 13.84 27.14 -17.69
N ARG A 109 14.58 26.92 -16.59
CA ARG A 109 16.06 26.78 -16.60
C ARG A 109 16.56 25.37 -16.31
N TRP A 110 15.66 24.44 -15.99
CA TRP A 110 16.03 23.17 -15.38
C TRP A 110 16.81 22.25 -16.32
N LEU A 111 16.44 22.17 -17.60
CA LEU A 111 17.22 21.39 -18.57
C LEU A 111 18.65 21.92 -18.72
N PHE A 112 18.84 23.24 -18.71
CA PHE A 112 20.17 23.88 -18.71
C PHE A 112 20.96 23.52 -17.45
N ILE A 113 20.36 23.65 -16.26
CA ILE A 113 21.04 23.34 -14.99
C ILE A 113 21.45 21.85 -14.95
N GLY A 114 20.53 20.94 -15.30
CA GLY A 114 20.80 19.50 -15.29
C GLY A 114 21.91 19.09 -16.26
N SER A 115 21.97 19.71 -17.43
CA SER A 115 23.00 19.45 -18.44
C SER A 115 24.36 20.03 -18.05
N VAL A 116 24.42 21.19 -17.37
CA VAL A 116 25.66 21.70 -16.75
C VAL A 116 26.18 20.75 -15.66
N VAL A 117 25.30 20.29 -14.77
CA VAL A 117 25.66 19.34 -13.71
C VAL A 117 26.19 18.02 -14.31
N ALA A 118 25.54 17.50 -15.35
CA ALA A 118 25.98 16.32 -16.07
C ALA A 118 27.35 16.48 -16.73
N LEU A 119 27.64 17.64 -17.32
CA LEU A 119 28.96 17.93 -17.88
C LEU A 119 30.06 17.97 -16.82
N ILE A 120 29.81 18.65 -15.70
CA ILE A 120 30.78 18.72 -14.60
C ILE A 120 31.03 17.32 -14.02
N GLY A 121 29.97 16.56 -13.74
CA GLY A 121 30.11 15.21 -13.17
C GLY A 121 30.82 14.23 -14.09
N ASN A 122 30.61 14.33 -15.40
CA ASN A 122 31.29 13.49 -16.40
C ASN A 122 32.71 13.96 -16.77
N ALA A 123 33.07 15.19 -16.42
CA ALA A 123 34.42 15.73 -16.58
C ALA A 123 35.36 15.34 -15.42
N LEU A 124 34.82 14.85 -14.30
CA LEU A 124 35.63 14.42 -13.15
C LEU A 124 36.37 13.11 -13.46
N PRO A 125 37.69 13.01 -13.20
CA PRO A 125 38.45 11.79 -13.42
C PRO A 125 37.93 10.64 -12.57
N SER A 126 37.48 9.56 -13.23
CA SER A 126 36.96 8.36 -12.55
C SER A 126 38.02 7.63 -11.72
N SER A 127 39.31 7.86 -12.00
CA SER A 127 40.44 7.36 -11.23
C SER A 127 40.54 7.97 -9.83
N GLN A 128 40.08 9.21 -9.64
CA GLN A 128 40.18 9.95 -8.38
C GLN A 128 38.87 9.95 -7.59
N PHE A 129 37.73 10.03 -8.28
CA PHE A 129 36.41 10.19 -7.66
C PHE A 129 35.48 8.98 -7.87
N GLY A 130 35.95 7.92 -8.53
CA GLY A 130 35.13 6.76 -8.89
C GLY A 130 34.06 7.08 -9.95
N THR A 131 33.12 6.17 -10.16
CA THR A 131 32.03 6.32 -11.15
C THR A 131 30.79 7.02 -10.61
N LEU A 132 30.73 7.25 -9.29
CA LEU A 132 29.55 7.81 -8.62
C LEU A 132 29.19 9.23 -9.09
N PRO A 133 30.13 10.18 -9.24
CA PRO A 133 29.79 11.53 -9.68
C PRO A 133 29.18 11.56 -11.10
N GLY A 134 29.69 10.76 -12.03
CA GLY A 134 29.15 10.65 -13.39
C GLY A 134 27.74 10.06 -13.40
N SER A 135 27.52 8.95 -12.68
CA SER A 135 26.18 8.34 -12.61
C SER A 135 25.16 9.23 -11.90
N ALA A 136 25.57 9.94 -10.84
CA ALA A 136 24.68 10.87 -10.13
C ALA A 136 24.34 12.09 -11.00
N SER A 137 25.30 12.62 -11.75
CA SER A 137 25.07 13.77 -12.61
C SER A 137 24.20 13.45 -13.83
N GLU A 138 24.33 12.25 -14.40
CA GLU A 138 23.44 11.74 -15.44
C GLU A 138 22.00 11.54 -14.94
N ALA A 139 21.83 11.10 -13.69
CA ALA A 139 20.51 10.99 -13.07
C ALA A 139 19.84 12.37 -12.91
N VAL A 140 20.61 13.40 -12.54
CA VAL A 140 20.13 14.79 -12.46
C VAL A 140 19.70 15.30 -13.85
N LEU A 141 20.44 14.96 -14.92
CA LEU A 141 20.05 15.29 -16.29
C LEU A 141 18.77 14.59 -16.73
N ALA A 142 18.65 13.29 -16.46
CA ALA A 142 17.43 12.54 -16.77
C ALA A 142 16.21 13.12 -16.05
N LEU A 143 16.37 13.50 -14.77
CA LEU A 143 15.33 14.19 -14.01
C LEU A 143 14.99 15.55 -14.63
N SER A 144 15.99 16.30 -15.09
CA SER A 144 15.78 17.62 -15.70
C SER A 144 15.05 17.53 -17.05
N LEU A 145 15.30 16.47 -17.83
CA LEU A 145 14.56 16.15 -19.05
C LEU A 145 13.09 15.85 -18.72
N LEU A 146 12.83 15.01 -17.72
CA LEU A 146 11.46 14.67 -17.27
C LEU A 146 10.69 15.90 -16.77
N LEU A 147 11.30 16.73 -15.93
CA LEU A 147 10.69 17.97 -15.44
C LEU A 147 10.36 18.92 -16.60
N THR A 148 11.23 18.99 -17.61
CA THR A 148 11.02 19.84 -18.78
C THR A 148 9.90 19.31 -19.67
N GLN A 149 9.76 17.99 -19.80
CA GLN A 149 8.62 17.35 -20.46
C GLN A 149 7.31 17.73 -19.77
N TYR A 150 7.28 17.60 -18.45
CA TYR A 150 6.12 17.90 -17.63
C TYR A 150 5.63 19.35 -17.82
N ASN A 151 6.54 20.32 -17.74
CA ASN A 151 6.22 21.74 -17.89
C ASN A 151 5.54 22.09 -19.24
N PHE A 152 5.84 21.36 -20.32
CA PHE A 152 5.25 21.61 -21.64
C PHE A 152 4.06 20.73 -21.98
N GLU A 153 3.77 19.69 -21.18
CA GLU A 153 2.55 18.88 -21.32
C GLU A 153 1.34 19.52 -20.62
N ASP A 154 1.55 20.41 -19.63
CA ASP A 154 0.47 21.04 -18.86
C ASP A 154 -0.27 22.17 -19.63
N VAL A 155 0.33 22.83 -20.62
CA VAL A 155 -0.27 24.02 -21.27
C VAL A 155 -1.47 23.69 -22.18
N GLU A 156 -1.53 22.50 -22.78
CA GLU A 156 -2.68 22.08 -23.60
C GLU A 156 -3.80 21.40 -22.77
N GLY A 157 -3.51 20.97 -21.54
CA GLY A 157 -4.47 20.32 -20.65
C GLY A 157 -5.19 21.30 -19.70
N PHE A 158 -4.50 22.35 -19.26
CA PHE A 158 -5.00 23.29 -18.24
C PHE A 158 -6.16 24.17 -18.74
N GLU A 159 -6.12 24.65 -19.99
CA GLU A 159 -7.21 25.48 -20.55
C GLU A 159 -8.54 24.71 -20.68
N LYS A 160 -8.49 23.38 -20.72
CA LYS A 160 -9.68 22.52 -20.72
C LYS A 160 -10.18 22.17 -19.31
N GLU A 161 -9.29 22.10 -18.32
CA GLU A 161 -9.63 21.79 -16.92
C GLU A 161 -10.12 23.04 -16.16
N GLU A 162 -9.61 24.23 -16.47
CA GLU A 162 -10.03 25.49 -15.83
C GLU A 162 -11.47 25.89 -16.19
N GLN A 163 -11.92 25.61 -17.42
CA GLN A 163 -13.34 25.75 -17.80
C GLN A 163 -14.28 24.74 -17.11
N LEU A 164 -13.74 23.66 -16.53
CA LEU A 164 -14.51 22.66 -15.76
C LEU A 164 -14.45 22.91 -14.24
N GLN A 165 -13.37 23.53 -13.73
CA GLN A 165 -13.21 23.84 -12.31
C GLN A 165 -13.93 25.12 -11.86
N ASP A 166 -14.08 26.13 -12.73
CA ASP A 166 -14.83 27.36 -12.39
C ASP A 166 -16.36 27.14 -12.25
N LEU A 167 -16.84 25.92 -12.46
CA LEU A 167 -18.23 25.52 -12.20
C LEU A 167 -18.47 24.82 -10.85
N THR A 168 -17.45 24.49 -10.04
CA THR A 168 -17.65 23.69 -8.81
C THR A 168 -16.76 24.09 -7.62
N GLY A 169 -16.57 25.39 -7.38
CA GLY A 169 -15.92 25.95 -6.19
C GLY A 169 -16.76 25.95 -4.89
N SER A 170 -17.56 24.89 -4.65
CA SER A 170 -18.26 24.64 -3.38
C SER A 170 -17.95 23.20 -2.97
N PHE A 171 -17.83 22.91 -1.66
CA PHE A 171 -17.64 21.57 -1.10
C PHE A 171 -18.15 20.50 -2.06
N ALA A 172 -17.27 19.66 -2.61
CA ALA A 172 -17.72 18.54 -3.42
C ALA A 172 -18.58 17.66 -2.51
N SER A 173 -19.89 17.89 -2.52
CA SER A 173 -20.87 17.10 -1.81
C SER A 173 -20.75 15.70 -2.39
N ILE A 174 -20.29 14.75 -1.57
CA ILE A 174 -20.37 13.34 -1.92
C ILE A 174 -21.87 13.08 -2.06
N THR A 175 -22.33 12.91 -3.30
CA THR A 175 -23.74 12.64 -3.58
C THR A 175 -24.01 11.18 -3.24
N ALA A 176 -25.07 10.93 -2.47
CA ALA A 176 -25.49 9.57 -2.17
C ALA A 176 -25.77 8.79 -3.48
N PRO A 177 -25.27 7.55 -3.60
CA PRO A 177 -25.64 6.68 -4.71
C PRO A 177 -27.13 6.26 -4.58
N GLU A 178 -27.67 5.68 -5.64
CA GLU A 178 -29.04 5.16 -5.64
C GLU A 178 -29.28 4.18 -4.49
N GLY A 179 -30.42 4.31 -3.80
CA GLY A 179 -30.77 3.51 -2.63
C GLY A 179 -30.17 3.98 -1.31
N TRP A 180 -29.39 5.07 -1.30
CA TRP A 180 -28.87 5.67 -0.08
C TRP A 180 -29.53 7.03 0.18
N GLU A 181 -29.88 7.26 1.44
CA GLU A 181 -30.30 8.57 1.91
C GLU A 181 -29.10 9.35 2.44
N GLU A 182 -28.99 10.61 2.03
CA GLU A 182 -27.97 11.52 2.53
C GLU A 182 -28.57 12.43 3.58
N THR A 183 -27.90 12.60 4.71
CA THR A 183 -28.28 13.67 5.63
C THR A 183 -27.07 14.32 6.30
N ASN A 184 -27.16 15.63 6.49
CA ASN A 184 -26.14 16.44 7.14
C ASN A 184 -26.52 16.69 8.60
N TYR A 185 -25.64 16.33 9.54
CA TYR A 185 -25.86 16.44 10.97
C TYR A 185 -24.64 17.04 11.65
N SER A 186 -24.83 18.08 12.47
CA SER A 186 -23.79 18.62 13.37
C SER A 186 -22.39 18.79 12.76
N GLY A 187 -22.32 19.22 11.50
CA GLY A 187 -21.05 19.44 10.79
C GLY A 187 -20.40 18.20 10.15
N TYR A 188 -21.08 17.06 10.13
CA TYR A 188 -20.70 15.88 9.34
C TYR A 188 -21.86 15.38 8.47
N GLN A 189 -21.52 14.56 7.48
CA GLN A 189 -22.45 13.91 6.58
C GLN A 189 -22.59 12.44 7.01
N ILE A 190 -23.82 11.94 7.06
CA ILE A 190 -24.10 10.51 7.23
C ILE A 190 -24.94 10.03 6.05
N PHE A 191 -24.68 8.80 5.63
CA PHE A 191 -25.41 8.11 4.60
C PHE A 191 -26.07 6.89 5.19
N VAL A 192 -27.34 6.68 4.85
CA VAL A 192 -28.16 5.61 5.39
C VAL A 192 -28.67 4.74 4.25
N LYS A 193 -28.56 3.42 4.41
CA LYS A 193 -29.18 2.43 3.52
C LYS A 193 -29.98 1.46 4.36
N GLU A 194 -31.30 1.48 4.21
CA GLU A 194 -32.19 0.54 4.89
C GLU A 194 -32.25 -0.77 4.09
N GLU A 195 -32.02 -1.89 4.78
CA GLU A 195 -32.23 -3.26 4.27
C GLU A 195 -33.29 -3.95 5.14
N GLU A 196 -33.80 -5.10 4.72
CA GLU A 196 -34.91 -5.78 5.40
C GLU A 196 -34.60 -6.19 6.85
N GLU A 197 -33.35 -6.59 7.14
CA GLU A 197 -32.93 -7.15 8.44
C GLU A 197 -31.92 -6.28 9.19
N TYR A 198 -31.37 -5.26 8.54
CA TYR A 198 -30.39 -4.33 9.12
C TYR A 198 -30.39 -2.99 8.38
N THR A 199 -29.82 -1.97 8.99
CA THR A 199 -29.59 -0.66 8.38
C THR A 199 -28.08 -0.36 8.35
N ILE A 200 -27.58 0.17 7.23
CA ILE A 200 -26.19 0.60 7.09
C ILE A 200 -26.09 2.11 7.31
N TYR A 201 -25.20 2.52 8.19
CA TYR A 201 -24.82 3.92 8.40
C TYR A 201 -23.37 4.13 7.96
N GLN A 202 -23.10 5.15 7.16
CA GLN A 202 -21.74 5.46 6.69
C GLN A 202 -21.42 6.94 6.89
N THR A 203 -20.20 7.24 7.33
CA THR A 203 -19.70 8.61 7.48
C THR A 203 -18.19 8.66 7.28
N GLY A 204 -17.66 9.84 6.99
CA GLY A 204 -16.23 10.04 6.70
C GLY A 204 -15.83 9.60 5.29
N THR A 205 -14.52 9.57 5.05
CA THR A 205 -13.92 9.30 3.74
C THR A 205 -12.62 8.52 3.84
N HIS A 206 -12.40 7.59 2.90
CA HIS A 206 -11.16 6.81 2.81
C HIS A 206 -9.92 7.70 2.69
N GLN A 207 -10.04 8.84 1.98
CA GLN A 207 -8.94 9.78 1.75
C GLN A 207 -8.50 10.50 3.02
N LYS A 208 -9.45 10.86 3.90
CA LYS A 208 -9.15 11.51 5.19
C LYS A 208 -8.75 10.52 6.27
N GLY A 209 -9.08 9.23 6.11
CA GLY A 209 -8.86 8.18 7.10
C GLY A 209 -9.85 8.23 8.26
N ASP A 210 -11.02 8.87 8.06
CA ASP A 210 -12.10 8.97 9.04
C ASP A 210 -13.34 8.17 8.62
N PHE A 211 -13.20 7.30 7.61
CA PHE A 211 -14.28 6.47 7.10
C PHE A 211 -14.67 5.39 8.11
N VAL A 212 -15.96 5.31 8.39
CA VAL A 212 -16.56 4.21 9.15
C VAL A 212 -17.90 3.84 8.55
N ARG A 213 -18.12 2.54 8.39
CA ARG A 213 -19.41 1.95 8.04
C ARG A 213 -19.90 1.11 9.21
N ILE A 214 -21.16 1.31 9.60
CA ILE A 214 -21.79 0.68 10.74
C ILE A 214 -23.00 -0.10 10.24
N TYR A 215 -23.05 -1.39 10.53
CA TYR A 215 -24.20 -2.25 10.25
C TYR A 215 -24.98 -2.40 11.54
N VAL A 216 -26.23 -1.96 11.52
CA VAL A 216 -27.13 -1.95 12.69
C VAL A 216 -28.25 -2.96 12.47
N PRO A 217 -28.42 -3.95 13.35
CA PRO A 217 -29.47 -4.94 13.21
C PRO A 217 -30.85 -4.34 13.50
N GLU A 218 -31.87 -4.70 12.71
CA GLU A 218 -33.27 -4.34 13.04
C GLU A 218 -33.77 -5.09 14.27
N LYS A 219 -33.22 -6.30 14.53
CA LYS A 219 -33.51 -7.12 15.71
C LYS A 219 -32.21 -7.43 16.47
N PRO A 220 -31.77 -6.55 17.38
CA PRO A 220 -30.56 -6.78 18.16
C PRO A 220 -30.60 -8.09 18.95
N TYR A 221 -29.50 -8.83 18.90
CA TYR A 221 -29.28 -9.98 19.78
C TYR A 221 -28.83 -9.46 21.15
N GLU A 222 -29.63 -9.77 22.16
CA GLU A 222 -29.39 -9.40 23.54
C GLU A 222 -29.23 -10.64 24.41
N GLU A 223 -28.18 -10.65 25.22
CA GLU A 223 -27.94 -11.69 26.21
C GLU A 223 -27.64 -11.01 27.55
N ASN A 224 -28.41 -11.37 28.58
CA ASN A 224 -28.35 -10.73 29.90
C ASN A 224 -28.54 -9.19 29.84
N GLY A 225 -29.39 -8.71 28.93
CA GLY A 225 -29.65 -7.27 28.73
C GLY A 225 -28.53 -6.50 28.04
N LYS A 226 -27.53 -7.20 27.50
CA LYS A 226 -26.40 -6.59 26.78
C LYS A 226 -26.49 -6.89 25.29
N VAL A 227 -26.39 -5.84 24.47
CA VAL A 227 -26.22 -6.00 23.02
C VAL A 227 -24.77 -6.37 22.69
N LYS A 228 -24.56 -7.02 21.55
CA LYS A 228 -23.22 -7.39 21.09
C LYS A 228 -22.74 -6.40 20.04
N VAL A 229 -21.54 -5.85 20.26
CA VAL A 229 -20.91 -4.89 19.36
C VAL A 229 -19.55 -5.44 18.91
N ILE A 230 -19.30 -5.40 17.61
CA ILE A 230 -18.08 -5.94 16.99
C ILE A 230 -17.39 -4.82 16.23
N THR A 231 -16.10 -4.59 16.50
CA THR A 231 -15.24 -3.87 15.56
C THR A 231 -14.57 -4.87 14.63
N TYR A 232 -14.76 -4.70 13.32
CA TYR A 232 -14.23 -5.57 12.27
C TYR A 232 -13.09 -4.85 11.54
N LEU A 233 -11.85 -5.33 11.74
CA LEU A 233 -10.65 -4.72 11.19
C LEU A 233 -10.19 -5.46 9.94
N HIS A 234 -10.14 -4.74 8.82
CA HIS A 234 -9.71 -5.28 7.53
C HIS A 234 -8.20 -5.58 7.46
N GLY A 235 -7.79 -6.40 6.49
CA GLY A 235 -6.40 -6.66 6.15
C GLY A 235 -5.69 -5.49 5.45
N PHE A 236 -4.37 -5.59 5.31
CA PHE A 236 -3.55 -4.50 4.77
C PHE A 236 -4.00 -4.12 3.35
N ALA A 237 -4.29 -2.83 3.15
CA ALA A 237 -4.78 -2.25 1.89
C ALA A 237 -6.14 -2.77 1.39
N LEU A 238 -6.84 -3.60 2.17
CA LEU A 238 -8.21 -4.08 1.89
C LEU A 238 -9.26 -3.18 2.56
N CYS A 239 -9.13 -1.87 2.39
CA CYS A 239 -9.84 -0.85 3.19
C CYS A 239 -11.34 -0.73 2.94
N MET A 240 -11.88 -1.35 1.87
CA MET A 240 -13.30 -1.24 1.56
C MET A 240 -14.12 -2.33 2.28
N PRO A 241 -15.31 -1.99 2.83
CA PRO A 241 -16.22 -2.99 3.39
C PRO A 241 -16.55 -4.12 2.40
N LYS A 242 -16.61 -3.82 1.09
CA LYS A 242 -16.89 -4.77 0.00
C LYS A 242 -16.08 -6.08 0.08
N PHE A 243 -14.82 -6.02 0.53
CA PHE A 243 -13.98 -7.20 0.67
C PHE A 243 -14.49 -8.22 1.71
N TYR A 244 -15.31 -7.78 2.67
CA TYR A 244 -15.85 -8.59 3.76
C TYR A 244 -17.37 -8.50 3.87
N GLU A 245 -18.01 -7.77 2.94
CA GLU A 245 -19.38 -7.27 3.07
C GLU A 245 -20.36 -8.39 3.39
N ARG A 246 -20.24 -9.54 2.70
CA ARG A 246 -21.11 -10.68 2.96
C ARG A 246 -21.02 -11.20 4.40
N HIS A 247 -19.83 -11.20 5.01
CA HIS A 247 -19.69 -11.58 6.42
C HIS A 247 -20.29 -10.51 7.35
N LEU A 248 -20.07 -9.23 7.06
CA LEU A 248 -20.61 -8.11 7.84
C LEU A 248 -22.14 -8.14 7.85
N GLU A 249 -22.76 -8.39 6.69
CA GLU A 249 -24.21 -8.55 6.56
C GLU A 249 -24.74 -9.74 7.36
N GLU A 250 -24.09 -10.90 7.27
CA GLU A 250 -24.53 -12.10 7.99
C GLU A 250 -24.37 -11.96 9.51
N LEU A 251 -23.39 -11.19 9.99
CA LEU A 251 -23.29 -10.81 11.40
C LEU A 251 -24.42 -9.85 11.80
N ALA A 252 -24.77 -8.89 10.93
CA ALA A 252 -25.84 -7.93 11.19
C ALA A 252 -27.21 -8.63 11.27
N LYS A 253 -27.50 -9.54 10.33
CA LYS A 253 -28.73 -10.37 10.35
C LYS A 253 -28.86 -11.23 11.60
N GLN A 254 -27.74 -11.60 12.22
CA GLN A 254 -27.73 -12.34 13.48
C GLN A 254 -27.95 -11.46 14.71
N GLY A 255 -28.14 -10.15 14.54
CA GLY A 255 -28.47 -9.23 15.61
C GLY A 255 -27.27 -8.51 16.22
N TYR A 256 -26.10 -8.52 15.58
CA TYR A 256 -24.92 -7.81 16.08
C TYR A 256 -24.78 -6.43 15.48
N TYR A 257 -24.26 -5.48 16.25
CA TYR A 257 -23.81 -4.20 15.73
C TYR A 257 -22.38 -4.34 15.23
N ILE A 258 -22.08 -3.95 13.99
CA ILE A 258 -20.75 -4.12 13.40
C ILE A 258 -20.20 -2.78 12.95
N PHE A 259 -19.05 -2.40 13.50
CA PHE A 259 -18.28 -1.23 13.13
C PHE A 259 -17.13 -1.65 12.22
N PHE A 260 -17.09 -1.11 11.01
CA PHE A 260 -16.00 -1.29 10.07
C PHE A 260 -15.27 0.06 9.90
N PRO A 261 -14.22 0.32 10.70
CA PRO A 261 -13.38 1.52 10.54
C PRO A 261 -12.32 1.29 9.47
N ASP A 262 -12.19 2.22 8.52
CA ASP A 262 -10.98 2.28 7.69
C ASP A 262 -9.89 3.04 8.44
N TYR A 263 -8.90 2.29 8.91
CA TYR A 263 -7.77 2.83 9.65
C TYR A 263 -6.59 3.21 8.74
N GLN A 264 -6.70 2.97 7.41
CA GLN A 264 -5.66 3.28 6.42
C GLN A 264 -6.14 4.28 5.38
N LYS A 265 -5.54 5.47 5.37
CA LYS A 265 -5.77 6.45 4.30
C LYS A 265 -5.52 5.84 2.93
N SER A 266 -6.51 5.94 2.07
CA SER A 266 -6.53 5.29 0.77
C SER A 266 -7.30 6.13 -0.26
N ASP A 267 -7.08 5.84 -1.54
CA ASP A 267 -7.78 6.47 -2.65
C ASP A 267 -9.04 5.70 -3.07
N TYR A 268 -9.50 4.75 -2.25
CA TYR A 268 -10.70 3.98 -2.52
C TYR A 268 -11.95 4.88 -2.61
N PRO A 269 -12.91 4.53 -3.48
CA PRO A 269 -14.19 5.22 -3.52
C PRO A 269 -14.99 4.94 -2.24
N ASN A 270 -15.65 5.97 -1.70
CA ASN A 270 -16.54 5.81 -0.53
C ASN A 270 -17.78 4.95 -0.85
N PHE A 271 -18.16 4.87 -2.12
CA PHE A 271 -19.23 4.04 -2.64
C PHE A 271 -18.76 3.30 -3.89
N PRO A 272 -18.24 2.06 -3.75
CA PRO A 272 -17.87 1.27 -4.91
C PRO A 272 -19.14 0.83 -5.66
N LYS A 273 -19.26 1.14 -6.96
CA LYS A 273 -20.32 0.57 -7.81
C LYS A 273 -19.96 -0.87 -8.19
N ASP A 274 -20.95 -1.75 -8.24
CA ASP A 274 -20.74 -3.17 -8.56
C ASP A 274 -20.18 -3.43 -9.96
N THR A 275 -20.38 -2.49 -10.87
CA THR A 275 -20.00 -2.60 -12.28
C THR A 275 -18.91 -1.63 -12.72
N GLU A 276 -18.47 -0.68 -11.89
CA GLU A 276 -17.40 0.24 -12.27
C GLU A 276 -16.03 -0.42 -12.06
N THR A 277 -15.64 -1.18 -13.08
CA THR A 277 -14.25 -1.23 -13.51
C THR A 277 -13.71 0.20 -13.60
N TYR A 278 -12.63 0.50 -12.87
CA TYR A 278 -11.76 1.64 -13.18
C TYR A 278 -11.03 1.33 -14.49
N SER A 279 -11.78 1.24 -15.60
CA SER A 279 -11.26 1.17 -16.94
C SER A 279 -11.18 2.59 -17.47
N ASP A 280 -10.17 3.33 -17.07
CA ASP A 280 -9.71 4.37 -17.96
C ASP A 280 -8.19 4.51 -17.93
N ASN A 281 -7.59 4.32 -19.09
CA ASN A 281 -6.18 4.59 -19.38
C ASN A 281 -5.78 6.06 -19.12
N ARG A 282 -6.72 6.90 -18.67
CA ARG A 282 -6.53 8.32 -18.34
C ARG A 282 -6.02 8.59 -16.93
N THR A 283 -6.25 7.72 -15.94
CA THR A 283 -5.78 7.95 -14.56
C THR A 283 -4.29 7.66 -14.36
N LEU A 284 -3.69 6.73 -15.10
CA LEU A 284 -2.24 6.50 -15.02
C LEU A 284 -1.43 7.78 -15.27
N ARG A 285 -1.84 8.60 -16.25
CA ARG A 285 -1.22 9.91 -16.51
C ARG A 285 -1.62 10.97 -15.47
N ALA A 286 -2.88 11.02 -15.06
CA ALA A 286 -3.36 12.03 -14.11
C ALA A 286 -2.78 11.83 -12.70
N THR A 287 -2.68 10.59 -12.24
CA THR A 287 -2.09 10.21 -10.94
C THR A 287 -0.56 10.29 -10.99
N PHE A 288 0.08 9.91 -12.11
CA PHE A 288 1.52 10.15 -12.32
C PHE A 288 1.85 11.65 -12.32
N ARG A 289 0.98 12.49 -12.93
CA ARG A 289 1.07 13.96 -12.84
C ARG A 289 0.88 14.43 -11.41
N TYR A 290 -0.14 13.97 -10.68
CA TYR A 290 -0.38 14.32 -9.27
C TYR A 290 0.81 13.98 -8.35
N TRP A 291 1.46 12.83 -8.51
CA TRP A 291 2.59 12.44 -7.66
C TRP A 291 3.91 13.09 -8.05
N LEU A 292 4.20 13.31 -9.34
CA LEU A 292 5.32 14.16 -9.76
C LEU A 292 5.09 15.61 -9.36
N PHE A 293 3.85 16.07 -9.34
CA PHE A 293 3.46 17.39 -8.88
C PHE A 293 3.59 17.49 -7.36
N ASP A 294 3.10 16.57 -6.53
CA ASP A 294 3.28 16.66 -5.07
C ASP A 294 4.74 16.44 -4.64
N VAL A 295 5.46 15.51 -5.24
CA VAL A 295 6.89 15.28 -4.94
C VAL A 295 7.74 16.42 -5.48
N GLY A 296 7.43 16.92 -6.68
CA GLY A 296 8.07 18.05 -7.33
C GLY A 296 7.76 19.38 -6.65
N VAL A 297 6.51 19.64 -6.29
CA VAL A 297 6.05 20.80 -5.51
C VAL A 297 6.65 20.74 -4.11
N LEU A 298 6.72 19.60 -3.43
CA LEU A 298 7.33 19.52 -2.10
C LEU A 298 8.87 19.74 -2.17
N LEU A 299 9.55 19.27 -3.23
CA LEU A 299 10.94 19.62 -3.55
C LEU A 299 11.10 21.12 -3.88
N ILE A 300 10.24 21.66 -4.75
CA ILE A 300 10.20 23.07 -5.16
C ILE A 300 9.92 23.96 -3.95
N THR A 301 9.06 23.55 -3.02
CA THR A 301 8.64 24.37 -1.88
C THR A 301 9.66 24.31 -0.74
N LEU A 302 10.38 23.19 -0.57
CA LEU A 302 11.57 23.09 0.29
C LEU A 302 12.74 23.93 -0.23
N ILE A 303 12.91 24.02 -1.56
CA ILE A 303 13.98 24.79 -2.21
C ILE A 303 13.64 26.29 -2.33
N LEU A 304 12.37 26.66 -2.51
CA LEU A 304 11.94 28.04 -2.77
C LEU A 304 11.44 28.83 -1.54
N ARG A 305 11.32 28.24 -0.35
CA ARG A 305 10.88 28.92 0.90
C ARG A 305 9.67 29.86 0.71
N GLN A 306 8.64 29.46 -0.04
CA GLN A 306 7.44 30.27 -0.19
C GLN A 306 6.21 29.65 0.49
N LYS A 307 5.47 30.55 1.16
CA LYS A 307 4.26 30.41 1.99
C LYS A 307 3.59 29.03 1.99
N ILE A 308 3.92 28.21 3.00
CA ILE A 308 3.10 27.08 3.44
C ILE A 308 2.42 27.42 4.76
N ASN A 309 1.25 26.81 4.97
CA ASN A 309 0.59 26.60 6.25
C ASN A 309 1.62 26.25 7.36
N THR A 310 1.74 27.12 8.35
CA THR A 310 2.85 27.17 9.30
C THR A 310 2.96 25.95 10.22
N LYS A 311 1.97 25.05 10.26
CA LYS A 311 1.97 23.82 11.06
C LYS A 311 2.75 22.65 10.41
N GLU A 312 2.53 22.35 9.13
CA GLU A 312 3.23 21.24 8.46
C GLU A 312 4.70 21.55 8.19
N LEU A 313 4.99 22.81 7.84
CA LEU A 313 6.36 23.28 7.65
C LEU A 313 7.17 23.25 8.96
N LYS A 314 6.53 23.54 10.11
CA LYS A 314 7.19 23.42 11.42
C LYS A 314 7.60 21.99 11.73
N LYS A 315 6.71 21.02 11.47
CA LYS A 315 6.99 19.58 11.69
C LYS A 315 8.13 19.08 10.78
N LEU A 316 8.12 19.47 9.50
CA LEU A 316 9.19 19.13 8.54
C LEU A 316 10.55 19.81 8.83
N ILE A 317 10.53 21.03 9.38
CA ILE A 317 11.75 21.74 9.81
C ILE A 317 12.32 21.10 11.09
N GLU A 318 11.46 20.64 12.01
CA GLU A 318 11.85 19.90 13.22
C GLU A 318 12.51 18.55 12.89
N ASP A 319 12.03 17.84 11.85
CA ASP A 319 12.56 16.53 11.43
C ASP A 319 13.84 16.61 10.57
N GLY A 320 14.15 17.78 10.00
CA GLY A 320 15.39 18.07 9.27
C GLY A 320 15.34 17.78 7.75
N ILE A 321 15.88 18.72 6.95
CA ILE A 321 15.87 18.71 5.47
C ILE A 321 16.39 17.39 4.86
N LEU A 322 17.37 16.75 5.49
CA LEU A 322 17.92 15.46 5.06
C LEU A 322 16.92 14.30 5.16
N VAL A 323 16.00 14.34 6.13
CA VAL A 323 14.94 13.32 6.29
C VAL A 323 13.90 13.51 5.19
N ALA A 324 13.47 14.74 4.93
CA ALA A 324 12.56 15.07 3.84
C ALA A 324 13.11 14.66 2.47
N LEU A 325 14.38 14.96 2.20
CA LEU A 325 15.02 14.64 0.92
C LEU A 325 15.18 13.13 0.70
N ARG A 326 15.54 12.38 1.76
CA ARG A 326 15.62 10.91 1.72
C ARG A 326 14.25 10.29 1.46
N PHE A 327 13.22 10.80 2.11
CA PHE A 327 11.85 10.34 1.94
C PHE A 327 11.32 10.54 0.51
N ILE A 328 11.60 11.71 -0.08
CA ILE A 328 11.28 12.03 -1.46
C ILE A 328 11.99 11.08 -2.44
N LEU A 329 13.31 10.90 -2.26
CA LEU A 329 14.10 9.99 -3.10
C LEU A 329 13.64 8.53 -2.98
N GLY A 330 13.30 8.08 -1.77
CA GLY A 330 12.77 6.74 -1.52
C GLY A 330 11.40 6.52 -2.17
N THR A 331 10.51 7.50 -2.10
CA THR A 331 9.19 7.46 -2.77
C THR A 331 9.37 7.38 -4.28
N LEU A 332 10.23 8.22 -4.86
CA LEU A 332 10.53 8.24 -6.29
C LEU A 332 11.11 6.89 -6.77
N PHE A 333 12.06 6.33 -6.02
CA PHE A 333 12.65 5.02 -6.33
C PHE A 333 11.59 3.91 -6.32
N PHE A 334 10.71 3.89 -5.32
CA PHE A 334 9.67 2.88 -5.20
C PHE A 334 8.64 2.96 -6.34
N VAL A 335 8.22 4.18 -6.73
CA VAL A 335 7.38 4.40 -7.91
C VAL A 335 8.03 3.88 -9.18
N VAL A 336 9.35 4.09 -9.36
CA VAL A 336 10.09 3.56 -10.52
C VAL A 336 10.13 2.03 -10.52
N VAL A 337 10.41 1.40 -9.38
CA VAL A 337 10.45 -0.07 -9.26
C VAL A 337 9.10 -0.70 -9.61
N ILE A 338 8.00 -0.15 -9.10
CA ILE A 338 6.65 -0.65 -9.38
C ILE A 338 6.30 -0.50 -10.87
N ASN A 339 6.64 0.63 -11.49
CA ASN A 339 6.41 0.83 -12.91
C ASN A 339 7.21 -0.14 -13.80
N ILE A 340 8.42 -0.52 -13.36
CA ILE A 340 9.21 -1.55 -14.03
C ILE A 340 8.48 -2.91 -13.94
N VAL A 341 7.95 -3.29 -12.77
CA VAL A 341 7.18 -4.53 -12.61
C VAL A 341 5.93 -4.53 -13.51
N PHE A 342 5.23 -3.40 -13.59
CA PHE A 342 4.04 -3.23 -14.44
C PHE A 342 4.33 -3.35 -15.94
N LEU A 343 5.49 -2.87 -16.40
CA LEU A 343 5.94 -3.00 -17.79
C LEU A 343 6.09 -4.46 -18.24
N PHE A 344 6.38 -5.37 -17.32
CA PHE A 344 6.64 -6.79 -17.62
C PHE A 344 5.42 -7.69 -17.44
N ASN A 345 4.31 -7.22 -16.83
CA ASN A 345 3.15 -8.09 -16.60
C ASN A 345 1.79 -7.34 -16.60
N ARG A 346 1.15 -7.25 -17.77
CA ARG A 346 -0.12 -6.50 -17.98
C ARG A 346 -1.36 -7.18 -17.39
N GLU A 347 -1.31 -8.46 -17.01
CA GLU A 347 -2.44 -9.21 -16.41
C GLU A 347 -2.77 -8.77 -14.98
N TYR A 348 -1.87 -8.02 -14.32
CA TYR A 348 -2.03 -7.53 -12.95
C TYR A 348 -2.85 -6.23 -12.84
N GLY A 349 -3.34 -5.68 -13.95
CA GLY A 349 -3.59 -4.24 -14.07
C GLY A 349 -4.84 -3.65 -13.41
N LYS A 350 -5.88 -4.45 -13.11
CA LYS A 350 -7.15 -3.88 -12.61
C LYS A 350 -7.00 -3.45 -11.15
N ASN A 351 -7.14 -2.14 -10.91
CA ASN A 351 -7.14 -1.47 -9.59
C ASN A 351 -5.91 -1.71 -8.70
N LEU A 352 -4.85 -2.32 -9.24
CA LEU A 352 -3.56 -2.47 -8.56
C LEU A 352 -2.97 -1.12 -8.17
N ILE A 353 -3.26 -0.07 -8.95
CA ILE A 353 -2.81 1.30 -8.66
C ILE A 353 -3.40 1.80 -7.35
N SER A 354 -4.70 1.63 -7.08
CA SER A 354 -5.30 2.04 -5.81
C SER A 354 -4.66 1.31 -4.62
N MET A 355 -4.38 0.02 -4.79
CA MET A 355 -3.64 -0.74 -3.78
C MET A 355 -2.21 -0.20 -3.61
N ILE A 356 -1.47 0.03 -4.69
CA ILE A 356 -0.11 0.60 -4.66
C ILE A 356 -0.12 1.98 -4.01
N THR A 357 -1.07 2.84 -4.36
CA THR A 357 -1.26 4.17 -3.78
C THR A 357 -1.51 4.04 -2.28
N THR A 358 -2.39 3.13 -1.88
CA THR A 358 -2.69 2.85 -0.47
C THR A 358 -1.46 2.32 0.26
N VAL A 359 -0.68 1.42 -0.34
CA VAL A 359 0.58 0.91 0.21
C VAL A 359 1.57 2.06 0.37
N ILE A 360 1.77 2.90 -0.64
CA ILE A 360 2.72 4.03 -0.59
C ILE A 360 2.30 5.07 0.45
N ALA A 361 1.02 5.44 0.50
CA ALA A 361 0.48 6.33 1.52
C ALA A 361 0.69 5.72 2.92
N SER A 362 0.47 4.41 3.04
CA SER A 362 0.67 3.64 4.26
C SER A 362 2.13 3.62 4.74
N LEU A 363 3.11 3.56 3.82
CA LEU A 363 4.53 3.59 4.18
C LEU A 363 4.96 4.86 4.96
N ARG A 364 4.18 5.93 4.83
CA ARG A 364 4.44 7.23 5.50
C ARG A 364 4.03 7.25 6.97
N SER A 365 3.16 6.32 7.38
CA SER A 365 2.65 6.25 8.75
C SER A 365 3.46 5.25 9.57
N ALA A 366 3.68 5.56 10.84
CA ALA A 366 4.12 4.56 11.79
C ALA A 366 2.94 3.60 12.04
N PRO A 367 3.11 2.27 11.98
CA PRO A 367 1.99 1.34 12.14
C PRO A 367 1.24 1.45 13.47
N ILE A 368 1.86 2.02 14.52
CA ILE A 368 1.16 2.36 15.77
C ILE A 368 0.03 3.38 15.56
N GLU A 369 0.15 4.27 14.56
CA GLU A 369 -0.91 5.21 14.19
C GLU A 369 -2.14 4.49 13.62
N TRP A 370 -1.97 3.33 12.96
CA TRP A 370 -3.11 2.53 12.50
C TRP A 370 -3.85 1.85 13.65
N LEU A 371 -3.12 1.40 14.67
CA LEU A 371 -3.73 0.91 15.90
C LEU A 371 -4.57 2.01 16.55
N LYS A 372 -4.00 3.21 16.69
CA LYS A 372 -4.69 4.40 17.16
C LYS A 372 -5.96 4.70 16.34
N GLN A 373 -5.82 4.82 15.02
CA GLN A 373 -6.92 5.11 14.09
C GLN A 373 -8.04 4.05 14.19
N SER A 374 -7.70 2.77 14.32
CA SER A 374 -8.71 1.71 14.44
C SER A 374 -9.60 1.87 15.68
N VAL A 375 -9.03 2.33 16.80
CA VAL A 375 -9.75 2.58 18.05
C VAL A 375 -10.52 3.90 17.98
N GLU A 376 -9.86 4.98 17.57
CA GLU A 376 -10.47 6.32 17.51
C GLU A 376 -11.59 6.39 16.48
N THR A 377 -11.44 5.80 15.30
CA THR A 377 -12.50 5.79 14.28
C THR A 377 -13.70 4.95 14.70
N THR A 378 -13.49 3.87 15.47
CA THR A 378 -14.58 3.13 16.11
C THR A 378 -15.34 4.01 17.11
N GLU A 379 -14.61 4.73 17.96
CA GLU A 379 -15.21 5.62 18.95
C GLU A 379 -15.98 6.79 18.31
N ILE A 380 -15.41 7.41 17.27
CA ILE A 380 -16.07 8.46 16.49
C ILE A 380 -17.35 7.93 15.82
N GLY A 381 -17.29 6.73 15.22
CA GLY A 381 -18.47 6.10 14.64
C GLY A 381 -19.57 5.88 15.67
N TRP A 382 -19.19 5.44 16.88
CA TRP A 382 -20.13 5.26 17.99
C TRP A 382 -20.77 6.58 18.41
N GLU A 383 -19.98 7.63 18.61
CA GLU A 383 -20.47 8.95 19.04
C GLU A 383 -21.45 9.53 18.00
N LYS A 384 -21.09 9.47 16.71
CA LYS A 384 -21.94 9.92 15.60
C LYS A 384 -23.24 9.14 15.51
N LEU A 385 -23.22 7.81 15.69
CA LEU A 385 -24.44 7.00 15.69
C LEU A 385 -25.37 7.39 16.86
N CYS A 386 -24.80 7.56 18.06
CA CYS A 386 -25.56 7.98 19.23
C CYS A 386 -26.13 9.40 19.08
N GLU A 387 -25.39 10.32 18.46
CA GLU A 387 -25.88 11.66 18.17
C GLU A 387 -27.02 11.63 17.16
N TYR A 388 -26.83 10.92 16.04
CA TYR A 388 -27.86 10.72 15.02
C TYR A 388 -29.15 10.15 15.63
N SER A 389 -29.04 9.10 16.47
CA SER A 389 -30.20 8.46 17.12
C SER A 389 -31.09 9.42 17.91
N LYS A 390 -30.48 10.41 18.60
CA LYS A 390 -31.20 11.41 19.39
C LYS A 390 -31.95 12.40 18.50
N GLN A 391 -31.42 12.69 17.32
CA GLN A 391 -32.01 13.66 16.40
C GLN A 391 -33.19 13.07 15.62
N VAL A 392 -33.12 11.79 15.27
CA VAL A 392 -34.22 11.10 14.57
C VAL A 392 -35.24 10.45 15.52
N ASP A 393 -35.12 10.72 16.83
CA ASP A 393 -35.98 10.17 17.89
C ASP A 393 -36.09 8.63 17.85
N LYS A 394 -35.00 7.96 17.47
CA LYS A 394 -34.87 6.49 17.46
C LYS A 394 -34.07 6.05 18.68
N ASP A 395 -34.72 5.98 19.83
CA ASP A 395 -34.08 5.64 21.11
C ASP A 395 -33.41 4.25 21.10
N ASP A 396 -33.95 3.29 20.34
CA ASP A 396 -33.39 1.94 20.18
C ASP A 396 -32.04 1.92 19.44
N LEU A 397 -31.71 2.99 18.71
CA LEU A 397 -30.41 3.16 18.03
C LEU A 397 -29.34 3.75 18.97
N ASN A 398 -29.75 4.34 20.10
CA ASN A 398 -28.84 5.03 21.00
C ASN A 398 -28.06 4.04 21.88
N LEU A 399 -26.92 3.57 21.36
CA LEU A 399 -26.04 2.65 22.07
C LEU A 399 -25.53 3.19 23.42
N SER A 400 -25.53 4.52 23.64
CA SER A 400 -25.14 5.07 24.95
C SER A 400 -26.15 4.78 26.06
N LYS A 401 -27.37 4.31 25.73
CA LYS A 401 -28.41 3.89 26.68
C LYS A 401 -28.41 2.38 26.92
N LYS A 402 -27.57 1.61 26.21
CA LYS A 402 -27.52 0.14 26.27
C LYS A 402 -26.26 -0.34 26.98
N GLU A 403 -26.36 -1.44 27.70
CA GLU A 403 -25.17 -2.18 28.11
C GLU A 403 -24.64 -2.99 26.92
N VAL A 404 -23.32 -3.08 26.79
CA VAL A 404 -22.66 -3.66 25.62
C VAL A 404 -21.60 -4.66 26.02
N ASP A 405 -21.60 -5.80 25.33
CA ASP A 405 -20.44 -6.67 25.23
C ASP A 405 -19.69 -6.35 23.93
N PHE A 406 -18.46 -5.84 24.08
CA PHE A 406 -17.63 -5.41 22.96
C PHE A 406 -16.64 -6.51 22.53
N TYR A 407 -16.52 -6.73 21.22
CA TYR A 407 -15.62 -7.71 20.61
C TYR A 407 -14.81 -7.06 19.49
N VAL A 408 -13.65 -7.64 19.20
CA VAL A 408 -12.84 -7.22 18.05
C VAL A 408 -12.53 -8.44 17.19
N PHE A 409 -12.85 -8.34 15.91
CA PHE A 409 -12.43 -9.27 14.88
C PHE A 409 -11.41 -8.60 13.96
N GLY A 410 -10.37 -9.31 13.53
CA GLY A 410 -9.40 -8.75 12.59
C GLY A 410 -8.84 -9.78 11.62
N HIS A 411 -8.67 -9.38 10.36
CA HIS A 411 -8.01 -10.18 9.33
C HIS A 411 -6.60 -9.63 9.04
N SER A 412 -5.60 -10.50 8.83
CA SER A 412 -4.26 -10.09 8.37
C SER A 412 -3.65 -8.99 9.26
N LEU A 413 -3.29 -7.83 8.71
CA LEU A 413 -2.85 -6.68 9.50
C LEU A 413 -3.92 -6.21 10.51
N GLY A 414 -5.20 -6.19 10.14
CA GLY A 414 -6.29 -5.92 11.06
C GLY A 414 -6.34 -6.91 12.22
N GLY A 415 -5.90 -8.16 11.99
CA GLY A 415 -5.70 -9.16 13.04
C GLY A 415 -4.62 -8.77 14.04
N LEU A 416 -3.47 -8.24 13.57
CA LEU A 416 -2.45 -7.69 14.46
C LEU A 416 -2.98 -6.52 15.29
N LEU A 417 -3.76 -5.62 14.66
CA LEU A 417 -4.35 -4.47 15.33
C LEU A 417 -5.38 -4.93 16.38
N ALA A 418 -6.20 -5.93 16.07
CA ALA A 418 -7.14 -6.53 17.00
C ALA A 418 -6.43 -7.12 18.21
N LEU A 419 -5.37 -7.91 18.01
CA LEU A 419 -4.57 -8.47 19.10
C LEU A 419 -3.82 -7.39 19.89
N SER A 420 -3.50 -6.26 19.25
CA SER A 420 -2.83 -5.12 19.88
C SER A 420 -3.81 -4.12 20.52
N TRP A 421 -5.12 -4.33 20.40
CA TRP A 421 -6.14 -3.40 20.89
C TRP A 421 -6.01 -3.12 22.39
N PRO A 422 -5.85 -4.14 23.28
CA PRO A 422 -5.69 -3.89 24.71
C PRO A 422 -4.42 -3.11 25.05
N TYR A 423 -3.34 -3.27 24.26
CA TYR A 423 -2.13 -2.48 24.43
C TYR A 423 -2.41 -0.99 24.26
N TYR A 424 -3.14 -0.59 23.21
CA TYR A 424 -3.49 0.81 23.00
C TYR A 424 -4.31 1.39 24.15
N LEU A 425 -5.34 0.67 24.61
CA LEU A 425 -6.19 1.11 25.72
C LEU A 425 -5.39 1.25 27.03
N GLN A 426 -4.43 0.36 27.29
CA GLN A 426 -3.58 0.44 28.47
C GLN A 426 -2.63 1.64 28.43
N GLN A 427 -2.09 1.96 27.24
CA GLN A 427 -1.24 3.14 27.05
C GLN A 427 -2.03 4.46 27.07
N ASN A 428 -3.32 4.42 26.69
CA ASN A 428 -4.19 5.59 26.58
C ASN A 428 -5.40 5.45 27.50
N LYS A 429 -5.19 5.74 28.78
CA LYS A 429 -6.26 5.71 29.79
C LYS A 429 -7.19 6.91 29.62
N ASP A 430 -8.19 6.76 28.76
CA ASP A 430 -9.31 7.69 28.61
C ASP A 430 -10.60 6.99 29.07
N PRO A 431 -11.37 7.56 30.03
CA PRO A 431 -12.66 7.02 30.46
C PRO A 431 -13.64 6.75 29.30
N LYS A 432 -13.58 7.52 28.21
CA LYS A 432 -14.39 7.28 27.01
C LYS A 432 -14.09 5.95 26.33
N LEU A 433 -12.85 5.47 26.46
CA LEU A 433 -12.37 4.26 25.80
C LEU A 433 -12.57 2.99 26.62
N GLU A 434 -12.95 3.09 27.90
CA GLU A 434 -13.14 1.93 28.78
C GLU A 434 -14.20 0.95 28.26
N LYS A 435 -15.27 1.46 27.64
CA LYS A 435 -16.34 0.65 27.02
C LYS A 435 -15.88 -0.15 25.79
N PHE A 436 -14.72 0.20 25.21
CA PHE A 436 -14.13 -0.52 24.09
C PHE A 436 -13.06 -1.52 24.53
N TYR A 437 -12.99 -1.87 25.82
CA TYR A 437 -12.17 -3.00 26.26
C TYR A 437 -12.84 -4.31 25.81
N PRO A 438 -12.19 -5.12 24.95
CA PRO A 438 -12.83 -6.29 24.37
C PRO A 438 -13.08 -7.37 25.42
N LYS A 439 -14.25 -7.99 25.36
CA LYS A 439 -14.57 -9.20 26.12
C LYS A 439 -13.78 -10.40 25.60
N GLN A 440 -13.67 -10.54 24.28
CA GLN A 440 -12.84 -11.53 23.60
C GLN A 440 -12.34 -10.97 22.25
N ILE A 441 -11.23 -11.50 21.74
CA ILE A 441 -10.66 -11.15 20.44
C ILE A 441 -10.58 -12.39 19.56
N MET A 442 -10.99 -12.27 18.30
CA MET A 442 -10.82 -13.32 17.30
C MET A 442 -10.13 -12.78 16.06
N THR A 443 -9.29 -13.59 15.43
CA THR A 443 -8.57 -13.16 14.22
C THR A 443 -8.55 -14.24 13.14
N ALA A 444 -8.46 -13.82 11.89
CA ALA A 444 -8.18 -14.67 10.74
C ALA A 444 -6.82 -14.28 10.14
N ASP A 445 -5.93 -15.24 10.03
CA ASP A 445 -4.62 -15.13 9.38
C ASP A 445 -3.81 -13.90 9.84
N PRO A 446 -3.77 -13.59 11.16
CA PRO A 446 -3.21 -12.34 11.64
C PRO A 446 -1.72 -12.24 11.35
N ALA A 447 -1.24 -11.07 10.95
CA ALA A 447 0.20 -10.83 10.89
C ALA A 447 0.77 -10.71 12.33
N PRO A 448 1.86 -11.40 12.71
CA PRO A 448 2.51 -11.20 14.01
C PRO A 448 3.34 -9.90 14.05
N ASN A 449 3.66 -9.31 12.89
CA ASN A 449 4.28 -8.00 12.78
C ASN A 449 3.97 -7.32 11.46
N THR A 450 4.08 -6.00 11.44
CA THR A 450 3.71 -5.14 10.30
C THR A 450 4.58 -5.27 9.06
N ILE A 451 5.82 -5.74 9.18
CA ILE A 451 6.73 -5.93 8.03
C ILE A 451 6.64 -7.33 7.43
N MET A 452 5.82 -8.22 8.00
CA MET A 452 5.63 -9.58 7.51
C MET A 452 4.89 -9.61 6.17
N GLY A 453 5.28 -10.51 5.28
CA GLY A 453 4.77 -10.58 3.91
C GLY A 453 5.46 -9.62 2.93
N ILE A 454 6.27 -8.68 3.42
CA ILE A 454 7.04 -7.75 2.57
C ILE A 454 8.42 -8.33 2.27
N PRO A 455 8.86 -8.34 1.00
CA PRO A 455 10.20 -8.82 0.63
C PRO A 455 11.30 -8.13 1.44
N THR A 456 12.25 -8.90 1.99
CA THR A 456 13.32 -8.39 2.85
C THR A 456 14.12 -7.25 2.21
N ILE A 457 14.32 -7.31 0.88
CA ILE A 457 15.00 -6.26 0.15
C ILE A 457 14.20 -4.94 0.13
N ALA A 458 12.87 -5.01 0.08
CA ALA A 458 12.00 -3.84 0.18
C ALA A 458 12.06 -3.25 1.59
N VAL A 459 11.99 -4.07 2.64
CA VAL A 459 12.15 -3.61 4.03
C VAL A 459 13.51 -2.92 4.24
N TRP A 460 14.59 -3.51 3.70
CA TRP A 460 15.93 -2.93 3.76
C TRP A 460 16.01 -1.57 3.05
N VAL A 461 15.44 -1.45 1.84
CA VAL A 461 15.36 -0.18 1.11
C VAL A 461 14.57 0.85 1.91
N LEU A 462 13.40 0.50 2.42
CA LEU A 462 12.57 1.37 3.24
C LEU A 462 13.29 1.82 4.51
N GLY A 463 14.09 0.93 5.12
CA GLY A 463 14.93 1.22 6.28
C GLY A 463 16.04 2.23 5.98
N ILE A 464 16.71 2.14 4.82
CA ILE A 464 17.71 3.13 4.38
C ILE A 464 17.09 4.53 4.30
N PHE A 465 15.87 4.62 3.78
CA PHE A 465 15.14 5.86 3.64
C PHE A 465 14.36 6.27 4.91
N ARG A 466 14.50 5.50 6.00
CA ARG A 466 13.85 5.73 7.31
C ARG A 466 12.34 5.91 7.22
N PHE A 467 11.67 5.14 6.37
CA PHE A 467 10.20 5.12 6.38
C PHE A 467 9.70 4.66 7.76
N PRO A 468 8.74 5.38 8.39
CA PRO A 468 8.23 5.01 9.71
C PRO A 468 7.70 3.57 9.75
N PHE A 469 7.08 3.12 8.67
CA PHE A 469 6.64 1.75 8.48
C PHE A 469 7.73 0.68 8.75
N ALA A 470 8.94 0.90 8.25
CA ALA A 470 10.05 -0.05 8.42
C ALA A 470 10.87 0.19 9.68
N THR A 471 10.91 1.43 10.18
CA THR A 471 11.74 1.82 11.33
C THR A 471 11.03 1.71 12.67
N GLN A 472 9.70 1.70 12.68
CA GLN A 472 8.86 1.60 13.88
C GLN A 472 7.78 0.51 13.71
N PRO A 473 8.17 -0.74 13.39
CA PRO A 473 7.20 -1.79 13.13
C PRO A 473 6.42 -2.14 14.40
N LEU A 474 5.10 -2.26 14.29
CA LEU A 474 4.29 -2.88 15.35
C LEU A 474 4.52 -4.39 15.35
N LYS A 475 4.71 -4.97 16.54
CA LYS A 475 5.00 -6.40 16.75
C LYS A 475 4.17 -6.96 17.89
N ILE A 476 3.65 -8.17 17.70
CA ILE A 476 2.95 -8.90 18.76
C ILE A 476 3.86 -9.26 19.94
N GLU A 477 5.18 -9.34 19.73
CA GLU A 477 6.16 -9.50 20.81
C GLU A 477 6.09 -8.37 21.84
N GLU A 478 5.74 -7.16 21.39
CA GLU A 478 5.63 -5.97 22.23
C GLU A 478 4.22 -5.84 22.79
N THR A 479 3.20 -5.92 21.93
CA THR A 479 1.80 -5.66 22.29
C THR A 479 1.11 -6.84 22.96
N GLY A 480 1.53 -8.08 22.67
CA GLY A 480 0.96 -9.31 23.23
C GLY A 480 1.12 -9.44 24.75
N LYS A 481 2.04 -8.68 25.35
CA LYS A 481 2.22 -8.57 26.81
C LYS A 481 1.06 -7.88 27.51
N SER A 482 0.28 -7.08 26.77
CA SER A 482 -0.93 -6.42 27.26
C SER A 482 -2.20 -7.22 26.97
N LEU A 483 -2.11 -8.28 26.15
CA LEU A 483 -3.25 -9.05 25.68
C LEU A 483 -3.63 -10.14 26.70
N ASN A 484 -4.50 -9.78 27.65
CA ASN A 484 -4.95 -10.63 28.76
C ASN A 484 -6.41 -11.10 28.65
N VAL A 485 -7.07 -10.85 27.52
CA VAL A 485 -8.45 -11.29 27.26
C VAL A 485 -8.42 -12.62 26.50
N PRO A 486 -9.54 -13.37 26.43
CA PRO A 486 -9.61 -14.57 25.62
C PRO A 486 -9.32 -14.30 24.13
N VAL A 487 -8.48 -15.15 23.51
CA VAL A 487 -8.05 -15.01 22.11
C VAL A 487 -8.23 -16.29 21.29
N ALA A 488 -8.89 -16.20 20.14
CA ALA A 488 -8.87 -17.23 19.10
C ALA A 488 -8.15 -16.73 17.84
N ILE A 489 -7.23 -17.53 17.32
CA ILE A 489 -6.57 -17.31 16.03
C ILE A 489 -7.00 -18.41 15.07
N LEU A 490 -7.64 -18.04 13.96
CA LEU A 490 -7.95 -18.94 12.85
C LEU A 490 -6.89 -18.69 11.77
N HIS A 491 -6.25 -19.74 11.28
CA HIS A 491 -5.12 -19.60 10.35
C HIS A 491 -5.16 -20.65 9.25
N GLY A 492 -4.86 -20.28 8.01
CA GLY A 492 -4.76 -21.20 6.89
C GLY A 492 -3.45 -21.97 6.91
N ASN A 493 -3.48 -23.29 6.73
CA ASN A 493 -2.25 -24.11 6.72
C ASN A 493 -1.37 -23.84 5.48
N SER A 494 -1.94 -23.25 4.44
CA SER A 494 -1.30 -23.01 3.14
C SER A 494 -1.07 -21.53 2.89
N ASP A 495 -1.16 -20.71 3.95
CA ASP A 495 -0.80 -19.30 3.90
C ASP A 495 0.69 -19.12 3.55
N LYS A 496 0.93 -18.42 2.44
CA LYS A 496 2.27 -18.11 1.91
C LYS A 496 2.77 -16.73 2.32
N ILE A 497 1.87 -15.86 2.79
CA ILE A 497 2.13 -14.48 3.20
C ILE A 497 2.55 -14.46 4.68
N VAL A 498 1.71 -15.03 5.54
CA VAL A 498 2.02 -15.27 6.96
C VAL A 498 2.10 -16.78 7.14
N LYS A 499 3.30 -17.34 7.10
CA LYS A 499 3.44 -18.80 7.20
C LYS A 499 2.99 -19.27 8.60
N PRO A 500 2.33 -20.44 8.73
CA PRO A 500 2.01 -21.03 10.04
C PRO A 500 3.20 -21.09 11.01
N THR A 501 4.40 -21.32 10.46
CA THR A 501 5.68 -21.36 11.20
C THR A 501 6.05 -20.04 11.90
N GLU A 502 5.41 -18.93 11.54
CA GLU A 502 5.60 -17.64 12.21
C GLU A 502 4.85 -17.59 13.55
N TRP A 503 3.68 -18.23 13.61
CA TRP A 503 2.86 -18.32 14.82
C TRP A 503 3.28 -19.48 15.72
N VAL A 504 3.48 -20.66 15.15
CA VAL A 504 3.80 -21.90 15.87
C VAL A 504 5.03 -22.54 15.21
N LYS A 505 6.11 -22.72 15.98
CA LYS A 505 7.33 -23.37 15.48
C LYS A 505 7.21 -24.89 15.59
N PRO A 506 7.90 -25.67 14.72
CA PRO A 506 7.91 -27.12 14.81
C PRO A 506 8.41 -27.62 16.18
N PRO A 507 7.97 -28.80 16.68
CA PRO A 507 8.34 -29.31 18.00
C PRO A 507 9.85 -29.45 18.27
N PHE A 508 10.66 -29.59 17.21
CA PHE A 508 12.12 -29.71 17.30
C PHE A 508 12.86 -28.36 17.27
N SER A 509 12.13 -27.25 17.12
CA SER A 509 12.71 -25.90 17.16
C SER A 509 13.05 -25.50 18.60
N GLN A 510 14.23 -24.88 18.78
CA GLN A 510 14.58 -24.24 20.06
C GLN A 510 13.91 -22.87 20.23
N GLU A 511 13.42 -22.27 19.13
CA GLU A 511 12.71 -21.00 19.14
C GLU A 511 11.21 -21.18 19.33
N LYS A 512 10.58 -20.25 20.05
CA LYS A 512 9.11 -20.17 20.19
C LYS A 512 8.53 -19.26 19.12
N GLY A 513 7.39 -19.66 18.56
CA GLY A 513 6.64 -18.83 17.60
C GLY A 513 5.91 -17.65 18.27
N ALA A 514 5.37 -16.76 17.44
CA ALA A 514 4.70 -15.54 17.90
C ALA A 514 3.49 -15.79 18.82
N PHE A 515 2.85 -16.95 18.74
CA PHE A 515 1.73 -17.33 19.60
C PHE A 515 2.10 -17.30 21.09
N PHE A 516 3.37 -17.58 21.41
CA PHE A 516 3.87 -17.58 22.79
C PHE A 516 4.14 -16.18 23.35
N ASN A 517 4.08 -15.13 22.52
CA ASN A 517 4.23 -13.74 22.96
C ASN A 517 2.94 -13.14 23.54
N ILE A 518 1.81 -13.81 23.33
CA ILE A 518 0.52 -13.41 23.91
C ILE A 518 0.47 -13.85 25.37
N ILE A 519 0.17 -12.94 26.30
CA ILE A 519 0.17 -13.28 27.74
C ILE A 519 -1.11 -13.98 28.21
N SER A 520 -2.22 -13.80 27.49
CA SER A 520 -3.50 -14.45 27.83
C SER A 520 -3.30 -15.96 28.01
N THR A 521 -3.83 -16.46 29.12
CA THR A 521 -3.86 -17.90 29.43
C THR A 521 -5.02 -18.59 28.73
N ASP A 522 -6.03 -17.83 28.31
CA ASP A 522 -7.17 -18.33 27.54
C ASP A 522 -6.98 -17.96 26.07
N LYS A 523 -6.14 -18.75 25.40
CA LYS A 523 -5.84 -18.53 23.98
C LYS A 523 -5.71 -19.84 23.23
N LYS A 524 -6.10 -19.83 21.96
CA LYS A 524 -5.97 -20.97 21.07
C LYS A 524 -5.74 -20.52 19.62
N ILE A 525 -5.04 -21.35 18.87
CA ILE A 525 -4.85 -21.21 17.42
C ILE A 525 -5.36 -22.47 16.73
N TYR A 526 -6.10 -22.27 15.64
CA TYR A 526 -6.71 -23.31 14.82
C TYR A 526 -6.21 -23.17 13.39
N PHE A 527 -5.87 -24.30 12.75
CA PHE A 527 -5.42 -24.34 11.38
C PHE A 527 -6.43 -25.02 10.47
N SER A 528 -6.98 -24.30 9.50
CA SER A 528 -7.77 -24.90 8.41
C SER A 528 -6.86 -25.56 7.38
N LEU A 529 -7.26 -26.71 6.85
CA LEU A 529 -6.50 -27.43 5.83
C LEU A 529 -7.03 -27.17 4.42
N SER A 530 -6.12 -27.16 3.45
CA SER A 530 -6.47 -27.09 2.02
C SER A 530 -7.06 -28.41 1.51
N ASN A 531 -8.18 -28.34 0.81
CA ASN A 531 -8.83 -29.48 0.18
C ASN A 531 -8.69 -29.38 -1.35
N LYS A 532 -7.86 -30.25 -1.94
CA LYS A 532 -7.63 -30.26 -3.39
C LYS A 532 -8.82 -30.80 -4.19
N GLU A 533 -9.63 -31.67 -3.61
CA GLU A 533 -10.78 -32.29 -4.29
C GLU A 533 -11.87 -31.23 -4.51
N GLU A 534 -12.10 -30.39 -3.51
CA GLU A 534 -13.04 -29.27 -3.54
C GLU A 534 -12.44 -27.97 -4.12
N LYS A 535 -11.16 -27.99 -4.51
CA LYS A 535 -10.39 -26.82 -4.99
C LYS A 535 -10.35 -25.66 -3.98
N LEU A 536 -10.37 -25.99 -2.69
CA LEU A 536 -10.27 -25.04 -1.59
C LEU A 536 -8.82 -24.93 -1.11
N THR A 537 -8.31 -23.70 -1.04
CA THR A 537 -6.98 -23.42 -0.50
C THR A 537 -7.12 -22.58 0.77
N ALA A 538 -6.61 -23.10 1.89
CA ALA A 538 -6.55 -22.40 3.17
C ALA A 538 -5.39 -21.39 3.15
N ASP A 539 -5.57 -20.33 2.35
CA ASP A 539 -4.60 -19.26 2.13
C ASP A 539 -4.82 -18.07 3.07
N HIS A 540 -4.03 -17.01 2.88
CA HIS A 540 -4.05 -15.81 3.72
C HIS A 540 -5.40 -15.09 3.73
N ASN A 541 -6.13 -15.13 2.60
CA ASN A 541 -7.34 -14.35 2.38
C ASN A 541 -8.60 -15.22 2.49
N GLN A 542 -8.54 -16.37 3.17
CA GLN A 542 -9.70 -17.24 3.41
C GLN A 542 -10.88 -16.54 4.11
N SER A 543 -10.65 -15.40 4.77
CA SER A 543 -11.69 -14.57 5.39
C SER A 543 -12.32 -13.52 4.46
N VAL A 544 -11.73 -13.29 3.29
CA VAL A 544 -12.19 -12.30 2.30
C VAL A 544 -13.33 -12.91 1.49
N THR A 545 -14.42 -12.17 1.32
CA THR A 545 -15.65 -12.66 0.69
C THR A 545 -15.81 -12.22 -0.76
N ASN A 546 -15.05 -11.21 -1.20
CA ASN A 546 -15.14 -10.70 -2.56
C ASN A 546 -13.84 -9.98 -2.95
N THR A 547 -13.19 -10.45 -4.01
CA THR A 547 -11.94 -9.84 -4.52
C THR A 547 -12.07 -9.28 -5.93
N THR A 548 -13.30 -9.16 -6.47
CA THR A 548 -13.57 -8.69 -7.85
C THR A 548 -13.10 -7.27 -8.14
N TYR A 549 -12.81 -6.50 -7.08
CA TYR A 549 -12.21 -5.18 -7.22
C TYR A 549 -10.81 -5.25 -7.86
N TYR A 550 -10.02 -6.29 -7.59
CA TYR A 550 -8.70 -6.47 -8.18
C TYR A 550 -8.73 -7.30 -9.47
N GLY A 551 -7.62 -7.27 -10.21
CA GLY A 551 -7.43 -8.11 -11.39
C GLY A 551 -7.02 -9.53 -11.05
N ASP A 552 -7.37 -10.46 -11.93
CA ASP A 552 -7.24 -11.91 -11.72
C ASP A 552 -5.79 -12.34 -11.46
N GLY A 553 -4.82 -11.82 -12.22
CA GLY A 553 -3.40 -12.16 -12.04
C GLY A 553 -2.80 -11.71 -10.70
N PHE A 554 -3.41 -10.72 -10.03
CA PHE A 554 -3.01 -10.33 -8.68
C PHE A 554 -3.52 -11.33 -7.64
N MET A 555 -4.79 -11.74 -7.76
CA MET A 555 -5.44 -12.64 -6.81
C MET A 555 -4.87 -14.07 -6.86
N GLU A 556 -4.38 -14.53 -8.02
CA GLU A 556 -3.69 -15.84 -8.14
C GLU A 556 -2.50 -16.01 -7.17
N ASN A 557 -1.85 -14.91 -6.76
CA ASN A 557 -0.71 -14.95 -5.85
C ASN A 557 -1.06 -14.59 -4.39
N PHE A 558 -2.12 -13.80 -4.18
CA PHE A 558 -2.53 -13.33 -2.86
C PHE A 558 -3.61 -14.20 -2.21
N GLY A 559 -4.29 -15.04 -2.98
CA GLY A 559 -5.35 -15.92 -2.48
C GLY A 559 -6.66 -15.20 -2.18
N GLY A 560 -7.68 -15.95 -1.78
CA GLY A 560 -9.03 -15.45 -1.53
C GLY A 560 -9.97 -15.65 -2.72
N ASP A 561 -11.27 -15.53 -2.45
CA ASP A 561 -12.30 -15.88 -3.43
C ASP A 561 -12.76 -14.68 -4.26
N LYS A 562 -12.87 -14.89 -5.56
CA LYS A 562 -13.30 -13.88 -6.52
C LYS A 562 -14.81 -13.85 -6.64
N ASP A 563 -15.46 -15.00 -6.63
CA ASP A 563 -16.86 -15.13 -7.05
C ASP A 563 -17.85 -15.09 -5.87
N GLY A 564 -17.35 -14.93 -4.65
CA GLY A 564 -18.15 -14.81 -3.44
C GLY A 564 -17.53 -15.58 -2.27
N PRO A 565 -18.19 -15.65 -1.11
CA PRO A 565 -17.73 -16.50 -0.02
C PRO A 565 -17.75 -18.00 -0.39
N ASN A 566 -16.84 -18.77 0.21
CA ASN A 566 -16.74 -20.23 0.06
C ASN A 566 -16.83 -20.96 1.41
N ALA A 567 -16.51 -22.26 1.41
CA ALA A 567 -16.61 -23.10 2.60
C ALA A 567 -15.77 -22.57 3.80
N TYR A 568 -14.60 -21.95 3.56
CA TYR A 568 -13.84 -21.35 4.68
C TYR A 568 -14.60 -20.21 5.36
N ASN A 569 -15.44 -19.49 4.61
CA ASN A 569 -16.31 -18.48 5.19
C ASN A 569 -17.46 -19.13 5.97
N PHE A 570 -18.27 -19.95 5.30
CA PHE A 570 -19.54 -20.44 5.86
C PHE A 570 -19.39 -21.57 6.89
N GLU A 571 -18.31 -22.34 6.83
CA GLU A 571 -18.12 -23.52 7.68
C GLU A 571 -17.07 -23.30 8.75
N TYR A 572 -16.09 -22.42 8.51
CA TYR A 572 -14.97 -22.20 9.44
C TYR A 572 -15.03 -20.84 10.14
N ILE A 573 -14.86 -19.73 9.42
CA ILE A 573 -14.66 -18.42 10.05
C ILE A 573 -15.95 -17.87 10.67
N TRP A 574 -17.06 -17.88 9.94
CA TRP A 574 -18.29 -17.26 10.43
C TRP A 574 -18.90 -18.05 11.59
N PRO A 575 -18.97 -19.39 11.54
CA PRO A 575 -19.50 -20.13 12.68
C PRO A 575 -18.58 -20.01 13.90
N ALA A 576 -17.26 -19.90 13.73
CA ALA A 576 -16.33 -19.70 14.84
C ALA A 576 -16.56 -18.34 15.52
N LEU A 577 -16.73 -17.27 14.73
CA LEU A 577 -17.02 -15.94 15.27
C LEU A 577 -18.36 -15.95 16.01
N LYS A 578 -19.37 -16.59 15.42
CA LYS A 578 -20.68 -16.78 16.04
C LYS A 578 -20.58 -17.55 17.36
N ALA A 579 -19.77 -18.59 17.43
CA ALA A 579 -19.61 -19.39 18.66
C ALA A 579 -18.97 -18.56 19.79
N VAL A 580 -17.92 -17.81 19.47
CA VAL A 580 -17.24 -16.88 20.39
C VAL A 580 -18.22 -15.83 20.93
N ILE A 581 -19.06 -15.25 20.06
CA ILE A 581 -19.97 -14.15 20.44
C ILE A 581 -21.25 -14.65 21.15
N ASN A 582 -21.89 -15.71 20.66
CA ASN A 582 -23.20 -16.17 21.16
C ASN A 582 -23.12 -17.06 22.37
N ARG A 583 -22.12 -17.95 22.42
CA ARG A 583 -22.09 -19.01 23.44
C ARG A 583 -21.13 -18.68 24.57
N ASN A 584 -20.45 -17.53 24.48
CA ASN A 584 -19.33 -17.15 25.34
C ASN A 584 -18.33 -18.31 25.49
N VAL A 585 -18.23 -19.15 24.44
CA VAL A 585 -17.38 -20.33 24.41
C VAL A 585 -15.96 -19.81 24.49
N GLN A 586 -15.22 -20.32 25.47
CA GLN A 586 -13.85 -19.89 25.60
C GLN A 586 -13.08 -20.34 24.37
N PRO A 587 -12.11 -19.56 23.88
CA PRO A 587 -11.32 -19.88 22.70
C PRO A 587 -10.73 -21.28 22.68
N HIS A 588 -10.37 -21.86 23.84
CA HIS A 588 -9.85 -23.23 23.96
C HIS A 588 -10.93 -24.32 23.91
N GLN A 589 -12.22 -23.94 24.05
CA GLN A 589 -13.41 -24.79 24.00
C GLN A 589 -14.14 -24.70 22.66
N LEU A 590 -13.57 -24.02 21.65
CA LEU A 590 -13.92 -24.28 20.25
C LEU A 590 -13.37 -25.67 19.87
N GLU A 591 -13.66 -26.69 20.68
CA GLU A 591 -13.36 -28.09 20.36
C GLU A 591 -14.18 -28.47 19.14
N VAL A 592 -13.50 -29.12 18.21
CA VAL A 592 -14.04 -29.64 16.94
C VAL A 592 -15.29 -30.52 17.15
N ASP A 593 -15.52 -31.06 18.36
CA ASP A 593 -16.69 -31.87 18.71
C ASP A 593 -17.97 -31.06 19.06
N GLY A 594 -17.89 -29.73 19.20
CA GLY A 594 -19.04 -28.83 19.38
C GLY A 594 -19.33 -27.93 18.17
N PHE A 595 -18.52 -28.08 17.13
CA PHE A 595 -18.47 -27.29 15.92
C PHE A 595 -18.77 -28.25 14.75
N GLU A 596 -19.97 -28.23 14.18
CA GLU A 596 -20.21 -28.97 12.93
C GLU A 596 -19.45 -28.26 11.78
N LEU A 597 -18.13 -28.44 11.74
CA LEU A 597 -17.33 -28.32 10.52
C LEU A 597 -17.83 -29.42 9.62
N LYS A 598 -18.83 -29.11 8.81
CA LYS A 598 -19.51 -30.14 8.03
C LYS A 598 -18.54 -30.83 7.07
N GLU A 599 -17.58 -30.08 6.50
CA GLU A 599 -16.73 -30.61 5.44
C GLU A 599 -15.22 -30.26 5.58
N LEU A 600 -14.81 -29.37 6.50
CA LEU A 600 -13.41 -28.90 6.61
C LEU A 600 -12.59 -29.57 7.72
N GLU A 601 -11.39 -30.03 7.36
CA GLU A 601 -10.40 -30.53 8.32
C GLU A 601 -9.67 -29.36 9.01
N VAL A 602 -9.67 -29.36 10.35
CA VAL A 602 -9.04 -28.35 11.20
C VAL A 602 -8.14 -29.02 12.24
N VAL A 603 -6.94 -28.48 12.45
CA VAL A 603 -5.96 -29.00 13.42
C VAL A 603 -5.46 -27.93 14.37
N GLU A 604 -5.17 -28.32 15.61
CA GLU A 604 -4.68 -27.42 16.67
C GLU A 604 -3.14 -27.27 16.70
N ASN A 605 -2.44 -28.19 16.03
CA ASN A 605 -0.98 -28.21 15.88
C ASN A 605 -0.64 -28.20 14.39
N GLU A 606 0.52 -27.66 14.03
CA GLU A 606 1.01 -27.66 12.64
C GLU A 606 0.78 -29.06 12.03
N PRO A 607 0.06 -29.19 10.89
CA PRO A 607 -0.04 -30.47 10.24
C PRO A 607 1.39 -30.89 9.98
N ILE A 608 1.81 -32.05 10.51
CA ILE A 608 3.08 -32.65 10.18
C ILE A 608 3.08 -32.70 8.66
N VAL A 609 3.82 -31.79 8.03
CA VAL A 609 4.10 -31.89 6.60
C VAL A 609 4.78 -33.24 6.49
N SER A 610 4.00 -34.22 6.05
CA SER A 610 4.43 -35.61 6.05
C SER A 610 5.79 -35.64 5.37
N LYS A 611 6.71 -36.40 5.94
CA LYS A 611 8.06 -36.64 5.44
C LYS A 611 8.01 -37.31 4.05
N SER A 612 7.52 -36.64 3.01
CA SER A 612 7.80 -37.00 1.63
C SER A 612 9.11 -36.38 1.12
N PHE A 613 9.79 -35.59 1.99
CA PHE A 613 11.12 -34.99 1.81
C PHE A 613 12.26 -36.00 1.51
N TRP A 614 11.98 -37.31 1.43
CA TRP A 614 12.96 -38.34 1.05
C TRP A 614 12.56 -39.19 -0.18
N SER A 615 11.50 -38.84 -0.92
CA SER A 615 11.14 -39.53 -2.18
C SER A 615 11.63 -38.83 -3.45
N PHE A 616 12.22 -37.63 -3.36
CA PHE A 616 12.73 -36.88 -4.52
C PHE A 616 14.26 -36.95 -4.69
N LEU A 617 14.95 -37.75 -3.87
CA LEU A 617 16.31 -38.21 -4.13
C LEU A 617 16.24 -39.65 -4.64
N ASN A 618 15.68 -39.83 -5.85
CA ASN A 618 16.01 -40.96 -6.71
C ASN A 618 15.42 -40.74 -8.12
N PHE A 619 16.33 -40.75 -9.09
CA PHE A 619 16.18 -40.78 -10.56
C PHE A 619 16.03 -39.48 -11.34
N GLY A 620 17.05 -39.24 -12.19
CA GLY A 620 16.90 -38.66 -13.54
C GLY A 620 17.57 -37.33 -13.77
#